data_AF-A0A9Q9IUC5-F1
#
_entry.id   AF-A0A9Q9IUC5-F1
#
_cell.length_a   1.000
_cell.length_b   1.000
_cell.length_c   1.000
_cell.angle_alpha   90.00
_cell.angle_beta   90.00
_cell.angle_gamma   90.00
#
_symmetry.space_group_name_H-M   'P 1'
#
loop_
_entity.id
_entity.type
_entity.pdbx_description
1 polymer ?
#
loop_
_entity_poly.entity_id
_entity_poly.type
_entity_poly.pdbx_seq_one_letter_code
_entity_poly.pdbx_strand_id
1 'polypeptide(L)'
;MSRAEVAEAMGVNVAHAGVRLQRMREQLERCRGIVSALAAEPRCAGLDAVVSEWDGQPSTVWRKRIARHIRDCAVCTATTADLIRIDKIITALAVLPVPATLIAALMAKGLLPAAATGAASSFAQAASGAAATGTAHLSLTGKLAAAVAAHPIASLVAGTVIVAGVVITPIAVSTPPAAPAPTRVAVPPPTPPRPPATAGSTTKAAAPATRGSTAASTPGPSPSGTMPVIGRTWTLTAEHSGKLMDVEAYSDTDRTPVIQWPETGADNQRWQVIDAGDGTVVLKAVHSGKCLDVAARSTTAGAYLQQYRCNNDDNQRFTITPVPLATPAPTPTATGDVYIIKSVLSGLCVDVFGNAATDGTRLVQWTCQGTTNQQWRFTQV
;
A
#
# COMPACT_ATOMS: atom_id res chain seq x y z
N MET A 1 11.74 -17.24 -12.58
CA MET A 1 12.21 -16.54 -11.38
C MET A 1 11.28 -16.85 -10.22
N SER A 2 11.74 -17.61 -9.23
CA SER A 2 10.93 -18.01 -8.08
C SER A 2 10.77 -16.86 -7.07
N ARG A 3 9.73 -16.89 -6.22
CA ARG A 3 9.56 -15.87 -5.16
C ARG A 3 10.72 -15.86 -4.17
N ALA A 4 11.41 -16.99 -4.02
CA ALA A 4 12.61 -17.13 -3.20
C ALA A 4 13.80 -16.37 -3.83
N GLU A 5 14.03 -16.53 -5.13
CA GLU A 5 15.07 -15.77 -5.86
C GLU A 5 14.83 -14.26 -5.80
N VAL A 6 13.57 -13.81 -5.93
CA VAL A 6 13.21 -12.39 -5.80
C VAL A 6 13.49 -11.90 -4.38
N ALA A 7 13.13 -12.69 -3.38
CA ALA A 7 13.30 -12.35 -1.98
C ALA A 7 14.78 -12.22 -1.60
N GLU A 8 15.60 -13.17 -2.07
CA GLU A 8 17.05 -13.16 -1.92
C GLU A 8 17.69 -11.96 -2.63
N ALA A 9 17.33 -11.70 -3.89
CA ALA A 9 17.85 -10.56 -4.64
C ALA A 9 17.47 -9.20 -4.01
N MET A 10 16.31 -9.14 -3.34
CA MET A 10 15.84 -7.93 -2.66
C MET A 10 16.29 -7.84 -1.19
N GLY A 11 16.98 -8.85 -0.65
CA GLY A 11 17.39 -8.91 0.75
C GLY A 11 16.22 -8.90 1.74
N VAL A 12 15.04 -9.41 1.34
CA VAL A 12 13.84 -9.44 2.18
C VAL A 12 13.28 -10.85 2.30
N ASN A 13 12.48 -11.10 3.34
CA ASN A 13 11.74 -12.36 3.46
C ASN A 13 10.78 -12.56 2.26
N VAL A 14 10.60 -13.80 1.82
CA VAL A 14 9.64 -14.26 0.80
C VAL A 14 8.23 -13.67 0.99
N ALA A 15 7.74 -13.57 2.24
CA ALA A 15 6.46 -12.95 2.54
C ALA A 15 6.42 -11.46 2.16
N HIS A 16 7.49 -10.72 2.49
CA HIS A 16 7.62 -9.30 2.14
C HIS A 16 7.85 -9.08 0.64
N ALA A 17 8.64 -9.92 -0.03
CA ALA A 17 8.80 -9.90 -1.48
C ALA A 17 7.45 -10.10 -2.19
N GLY A 18 6.64 -11.03 -1.68
CA GLY A 18 5.27 -11.26 -2.16
C GLY A 18 4.39 -10.02 -2.10
N VAL A 19 4.35 -9.35 -0.96
CA VAL A 19 3.53 -8.14 -0.75
C VAL A 19 4.03 -6.98 -1.63
N ARG A 20 5.35 -6.80 -1.77
CA ARG A 20 5.93 -5.75 -2.63
C ARG A 20 5.60 -5.96 -4.10
N LEU A 21 5.73 -7.20 -4.59
CA LEU A 21 5.34 -7.56 -5.95
C LEU A 21 3.85 -7.34 -6.20
N GLN A 22 3.00 -7.70 -5.23
CA GLN A 22 1.57 -7.45 -5.31
C GLN A 22 1.26 -5.95 -5.38
N ARG A 23 1.83 -5.14 -4.47
CA ARG A 23 1.65 -3.67 -4.47
C ARG A 23 2.12 -3.03 -5.78
N MET A 24 3.28 -3.44 -6.28
CA MET A 24 3.81 -2.95 -7.57
C MET A 24 2.88 -3.31 -8.73
N ARG A 25 2.36 -4.54 -8.76
CA ARG A 25 1.41 -4.99 -9.76
C ARG A 25 0.12 -4.17 -9.73
N GLU A 26 -0.47 -3.97 -8.55
CA GLU A 26 -1.69 -3.17 -8.38
C GLU A 26 -1.47 -1.71 -8.80
N GLN A 27 -0.28 -1.15 -8.53
CA GLN A 27 0.09 0.19 -8.98
C GLN A 27 0.18 0.28 -10.51
N LEU A 28 0.80 -0.70 -11.16
CA LEU A 28 0.92 -0.76 -12.62
C LEU A 28 -0.45 -0.93 -13.30
N GLU A 29 -1.30 -1.83 -12.78
CA GLU A 29 -2.66 -2.02 -13.28
C GLU A 29 -3.49 -0.73 -13.17
N ARG A 30 -3.36 0.00 -12.05
CA ARG A 30 -4.02 1.30 -11.86
C ARG A 30 -3.53 2.36 -12.86
N CYS A 31 -2.22 2.47 -13.06
CA CYS A 31 -1.66 3.42 -14.03
C CYS A 31 -2.10 3.10 -15.46
N ARG A 32 -2.11 1.82 -15.85
CA ARG A 32 -2.58 1.39 -17.18
C ARG A 32 -4.06 1.67 -17.39
N GLY A 33 -4.90 1.42 -16.37
CA GLY A 33 -6.32 1.77 -16.42
C GLY A 33 -6.54 3.25 -16.66
N ILE A 34 -5.78 4.12 -15.98
CA ILE A 34 -5.84 5.58 -16.17
C ILE A 34 -5.47 5.95 -17.61
N VAL A 35 -4.34 5.46 -18.13
CA VAL A 35 -3.89 5.77 -19.50
C VAL A 35 -4.91 5.29 -20.53
N SER A 36 -5.41 4.06 -20.39
CA SER A 36 -6.41 3.50 -21.31
C SER A 36 -7.71 4.29 -21.31
N ALA A 37 -8.24 4.64 -20.13
CA ALA A 37 -9.48 5.40 -20.02
C ALA A 37 -9.36 6.82 -20.60
N LEU A 38 -8.20 7.47 -20.46
CA LEU A 38 -7.93 8.80 -21.01
C LEU A 38 -7.75 8.79 -22.53
N ALA A 39 -7.23 7.68 -23.09
CA ALA A 39 -6.96 7.48 -24.51
C ALA A 39 -8.14 6.83 -25.28
N ALA A 40 -9.24 6.52 -24.60
CA ALA A 40 -10.40 5.88 -25.23
C ALA A 40 -11.10 6.81 -26.23
N GLU A 41 -11.48 6.27 -27.38
CA GLU A 41 -12.24 6.98 -28.42
C GLU A 41 -13.56 6.23 -28.71
N PRO A 42 -14.74 6.83 -28.45
CA PRO A 42 -14.95 8.09 -27.73
C PRO A 42 -14.68 7.94 -26.22
N ARG A 43 -14.20 9.03 -25.60
CA ARG A 43 -13.97 9.05 -24.16
C ARG A 43 -15.30 9.12 -23.40
N CYS A 44 -15.34 8.54 -22.21
CA CYS A 44 -16.52 8.61 -21.36
C CYS A 44 -16.83 10.08 -21.00
N ALA A 45 -18.05 10.55 -21.25
CA ALA A 45 -18.47 11.92 -20.94
C ALA A 45 -18.33 12.29 -19.45
N GLY A 46 -18.53 11.31 -18.55
CA GLY A 46 -18.30 11.51 -17.12
C GLY A 46 -16.82 11.69 -16.78
N LEU A 47 -15.93 11.02 -17.53
CA LEU A 47 -14.50 11.19 -17.37
C LEU A 47 -14.04 12.53 -17.95
N ASP A 48 -14.59 12.96 -19.09
CA ASP A 48 -14.36 14.29 -19.67
C ASP A 48 -14.69 15.41 -18.69
N ALA A 49 -15.85 15.31 -18.02
CA ALA A 49 -16.22 16.27 -16.98
C ALA A 49 -15.21 16.27 -15.82
N VAL A 50 -14.75 15.09 -15.39
CA VAL A 50 -13.76 14.96 -14.32
C VAL A 50 -12.45 15.64 -14.69
N VAL A 51 -11.97 15.50 -15.93
CA VAL A 51 -10.66 16.03 -16.38
C VAL A 51 -10.73 17.41 -17.02
N SER A 52 -11.91 18.04 -17.06
CA SER A 52 -12.11 19.35 -17.70
C SER A 52 -11.21 20.47 -17.16
N GLU A 53 -10.87 20.43 -15.86
CA GLU A 53 -9.97 21.39 -15.20
C GLU A 53 -8.52 20.88 -15.07
N TRP A 54 -8.21 19.73 -15.67
CA TRP A 54 -6.89 19.12 -15.53
C TRP A 54 -5.89 19.79 -16.50
N ASP A 55 -4.74 20.20 -15.95
CA ASP A 55 -3.59 20.76 -16.67
C ASP A 55 -2.81 19.73 -17.54
N GLY A 56 -3.25 18.48 -17.57
CA GLY A 56 -2.61 17.39 -18.30
C GLY A 56 -1.35 16.82 -17.63
N GLN A 57 -0.94 17.36 -16.47
CA GLN A 57 0.26 16.88 -15.76
C GLN A 57 -0.07 15.74 -14.78
N PRO A 58 0.69 14.63 -14.77
CA PRO A 58 0.44 13.52 -13.86
C PRO A 58 0.68 13.88 -12.39
N SER A 59 -0.38 14.24 -11.65
CA SER A 59 -0.31 14.46 -10.19
C SER A 59 -0.90 13.29 -9.39
N THR A 60 -0.61 13.23 -8.09
CA THR A 60 -1.21 12.21 -7.19
C THR A 60 -2.72 12.41 -7.04
N VAL A 61 -3.17 13.67 -6.96
CA VAL A 61 -4.59 14.05 -6.85
C VAL A 61 -5.34 13.63 -8.11
N TRP A 62 -4.83 13.95 -9.30
CA TRP A 62 -5.47 13.63 -10.57
C TRP A 62 -5.50 12.12 -10.83
N ARG A 63 -4.41 11.40 -10.53
CA ARG A 63 -4.39 9.93 -10.60
C ARG A 63 -5.45 9.29 -9.70
N LYS A 64 -5.63 9.78 -8.47
CA LYS A 64 -6.66 9.27 -7.55
C LYS A 64 -8.08 9.61 -8.04
N ARG A 65 -8.30 10.84 -8.52
CA ARG A 65 -9.61 11.30 -9.02
C ARG A 65 -10.06 10.47 -10.23
N ILE A 66 -9.18 10.26 -11.20
CA ILE A 66 -9.45 9.45 -12.39
C ILE A 66 -9.64 7.97 -12.02
N ALA A 67 -8.77 7.41 -11.17
CA ALA A 67 -8.92 6.01 -10.72
C ALA A 67 -10.20 5.76 -9.89
N ARG A 68 -10.74 6.77 -9.20
CA ARG A 68 -12.04 6.69 -8.55
C ARG A 68 -13.15 6.62 -9.60
N HIS A 69 -13.16 7.56 -10.55
CA HIS A 69 -14.15 7.56 -11.63
C HIS A 69 -14.16 6.24 -12.40
N ILE A 70 -12.98 5.68 -12.74
CA ILE A 70 -12.89 4.41 -13.48
C ILE A 70 -13.60 3.27 -12.73
N ARG A 71 -13.44 3.18 -11.40
CA ARG A 71 -14.07 2.12 -10.59
C ARG A 71 -15.58 2.31 -10.42
N ASP A 72 -16.04 3.56 -10.37
CA ASP A 72 -17.44 3.89 -10.09
C ASP A 72 -18.27 4.01 -11.39
N CYS A 73 -17.62 4.12 -12.55
CA CYS A 73 -18.25 4.22 -13.87
C CYS A 73 -18.19 2.89 -14.62
N ALA A 74 -19.36 2.31 -14.92
CA ALA A 74 -19.49 1.06 -15.66
C ALA A 74 -18.86 1.13 -17.07
N VAL A 75 -18.93 2.28 -17.75
CA VAL A 75 -18.32 2.49 -19.07
C VAL A 75 -16.80 2.43 -18.97
N CYS A 76 -16.20 3.20 -18.07
CA CYS A 76 -14.75 3.20 -17.88
C CYS A 76 -14.23 1.86 -17.35
N THR A 77 -14.99 1.17 -16.50
CA THR A 77 -14.64 -0.19 -16.05
C THR A 77 -14.62 -1.15 -17.23
N ALA A 78 -15.61 -1.10 -18.13
CA ALA A 78 -15.64 -1.95 -19.32
C ALA A 78 -14.47 -1.65 -20.28
N THR A 79 -14.16 -0.38 -20.53
CA THR A 79 -13.04 0.04 -21.39
C THR A 79 -11.67 -0.39 -20.83
N THR A 80 -11.53 -0.43 -19.51
CA THR A 80 -10.27 -0.85 -18.87
C THR A 80 -10.20 -2.35 -18.59
N ALA A 81 -11.32 -3.07 -18.66
CA ALA A 81 -11.37 -4.52 -18.49
C ALA A 81 -10.77 -5.30 -19.68
N ASP A 82 -10.72 -4.71 -20.87
CA ASP A 82 -10.15 -5.32 -22.08
C ASP A 82 -8.62 -5.22 -22.17
N LEU A 83 -7.98 -4.64 -21.15
CA LEU A 83 -6.52 -4.61 -21.07
C LEU A 83 -5.96 -6.02 -20.84
N ILE A 84 -5.06 -6.47 -21.73
CA ILE A 84 -4.30 -7.71 -21.53
C ILE A 84 -3.66 -7.67 -20.13
N ARG A 85 -4.02 -8.67 -19.30
CA ARG A 85 -3.50 -8.86 -17.94
C ARG A 85 -1.97 -8.81 -17.98
N ILE A 86 -1.36 -8.10 -17.03
CA ILE A 86 0.10 -7.87 -17.04
C ILE A 86 0.91 -9.17 -17.06
N ASP A 87 0.39 -10.22 -16.39
CA ASP A 87 0.99 -11.56 -16.41
C ASP A 87 1.08 -12.13 -17.83
N LYS A 88 0.08 -11.83 -18.68
CA LYS A 88 0.04 -12.22 -20.09
C LYS A 88 0.87 -11.31 -20.99
N ILE A 89 1.13 -10.07 -20.61
CA ILE A 89 2.07 -9.19 -21.33
C ILE A 89 3.50 -9.67 -21.11
N ILE A 90 3.85 -10.11 -19.90
CA ILE A 90 5.18 -10.65 -19.62
C ILE A 90 5.38 -12.02 -20.29
N THR A 91 4.32 -12.83 -20.44
CA THR A 91 4.38 -14.05 -21.27
C THR A 91 4.34 -13.77 -22.77
N ALA A 92 3.69 -12.69 -23.22
CA ALA A 92 3.69 -12.27 -24.63
C ALA A 92 4.97 -11.53 -25.03
N LEU A 93 5.69 -10.95 -24.06
CA LEU A 93 7.08 -10.48 -24.19
C LEU A 93 8.08 -11.66 -24.12
N ALA A 94 7.63 -12.89 -24.39
CA ALA A 94 8.51 -13.94 -24.82
C ALA A 94 9.05 -13.56 -26.21
N VAL A 95 10.22 -12.91 -26.19
CA VAL A 95 11.27 -12.90 -27.21
C VAL A 95 10.72 -13.07 -28.63
N LEU A 96 10.49 -11.95 -29.32
CA LEU A 96 10.43 -11.95 -30.78
C LEU A 96 11.68 -12.70 -31.28
N PRO A 97 11.53 -13.83 -31.99
CA PRO A 97 12.68 -14.61 -32.42
C PRO A 97 13.52 -13.71 -33.32
N VAL A 98 14.80 -13.55 -32.96
CA VAL A 98 15.76 -12.95 -33.88
C VAL A 98 15.77 -13.84 -35.13
N PRO A 99 15.46 -13.31 -36.33
CA PRO A 99 15.44 -14.12 -37.53
C PRO A 99 16.82 -14.75 -37.76
N ALA A 100 16.85 -16.03 -38.14
CA ALA A 100 18.10 -16.79 -38.30
C ALA A 100 19.10 -16.11 -39.25
N THR A 101 18.60 -15.29 -40.18
CA THR A 101 19.41 -14.45 -41.09
C THR A 101 20.19 -13.37 -40.36
N LEU A 102 19.65 -12.78 -39.29
CA LEU A 102 20.36 -11.78 -38.48
C LEU A 102 21.48 -12.44 -37.67
N ILE A 103 21.24 -13.64 -37.12
CA ILE A 103 22.27 -14.41 -36.41
C ILE A 103 23.38 -14.80 -37.39
N ALA A 104 23.03 -15.32 -38.57
CA ALA A 104 24.01 -15.66 -39.60
C ALA A 104 24.82 -14.44 -40.08
N ALA A 105 24.17 -13.28 -40.25
CA ALA A 105 24.82 -12.04 -40.64
C ALA A 105 25.76 -11.48 -39.56
N LEU A 106 25.38 -11.59 -38.27
CA LEU A 106 26.21 -11.17 -37.14
C LEU A 106 27.42 -12.10 -36.95
N MET A 107 27.25 -13.40 -37.18
CA MET A 107 28.34 -14.39 -37.18
C MET A 107 29.30 -14.16 -38.36
N ALA A 108 28.79 -13.88 -39.55
CA ALA A 108 29.61 -13.53 -40.72
C ALA A 108 30.41 -12.23 -40.52
N LYS A 109 29.93 -11.33 -39.65
CA LYS A 109 30.63 -10.10 -39.24
C LYS A 109 31.54 -10.27 -38.02
N GLY A 110 31.65 -11.48 -37.45
CA GLY A 110 32.52 -11.78 -36.30
C GLY A 110 32.06 -11.16 -34.98
N LEU A 111 30.80 -10.71 -34.90
CA LEU A 111 30.25 -10.02 -33.73
C LEU A 111 29.65 -10.97 -32.68
N LEU A 112 29.70 -12.29 -32.92
CA LEU A 112 29.20 -13.34 -32.02
C LEU A 112 30.20 -14.52 -31.97
N PRO A 113 30.51 -15.09 -30.77
CA PRO A 113 31.46 -16.18 -30.62
C PRO A 113 30.84 -17.57 -30.96
N ALA A 114 31.65 -18.46 -31.56
CA ALA A 114 31.25 -19.78 -32.07
C ALA A 114 30.70 -20.79 -31.04
N ALA A 115 30.82 -20.49 -29.74
CA ALA A 115 30.33 -21.33 -28.65
C ALA A 115 28.79 -21.35 -28.50
N ALA A 116 28.06 -20.52 -29.25
CA ALA A 116 26.58 -20.54 -29.30
C ALA A 116 25.97 -21.81 -29.93
N THR A 117 26.80 -22.73 -30.42
CA THR A 117 26.41 -23.96 -31.12
C THR A 117 25.92 -25.10 -30.22
N GLY A 118 26.16 -25.04 -28.90
CA GLY A 118 25.81 -26.12 -27.97
C GLY A 118 24.33 -26.21 -27.55
N ALA A 119 23.55 -25.13 -27.68
CA ALA A 119 22.16 -25.08 -27.20
C ALA A 119 21.11 -25.47 -28.27
N ALA A 120 21.51 -25.57 -29.54
CA ALA A 120 20.59 -25.81 -30.66
C ALA A 120 20.37 -27.31 -30.97
N SER A 121 21.31 -28.18 -30.62
CA SER A 121 21.24 -29.62 -30.98
C SER A 121 20.42 -30.46 -29.99
N SER A 122 20.18 -29.99 -28.76
CA SER A 122 19.43 -30.74 -27.75
C SER A 122 17.89 -30.64 -27.88
N PHE A 123 17.37 -29.71 -28.70
CA PHE A 123 15.93 -29.54 -28.92
C PHE A 123 15.37 -30.35 -30.09
N ALA A 124 16.21 -30.90 -30.96
CA ALA A 124 15.76 -31.65 -32.12
C ALA A 124 15.24 -33.07 -31.79
N GLN A 125 15.61 -33.64 -30.64
CA GLN A 125 15.33 -35.05 -30.33
C GLN A 125 14.09 -35.27 -29.43
N ALA A 126 13.46 -34.20 -28.93
CA ALA A 126 12.24 -34.29 -28.13
C ALA A 126 10.94 -34.20 -28.97
N ALA A 127 11.04 -33.87 -30.27
CA ALA A 127 9.88 -33.62 -31.13
C ALA A 127 9.37 -34.83 -31.91
N SER A 128 10.02 -36.01 -31.82
CA SER A 128 9.63 -37.20 -32.61
C SER A 128 8.80 -38.25 -31.85
N GLY A 129 8.38 -38.00 -30.61
CA GLY A 129 7.69 -39.00 -29.77
C GLY A 129 6.21 -38.77 -29.44
N ALA A 130 5.62 -37.61 -29.76
CA ALA A 130 4.28 -37.24 -29.27
C ALA A 130 3.24 -37.01 -30.38
N ALA A 131 3.36 -37.75 -31.48
CA ALA A 131 2.35 -37.84 -32.54
C ALA A 131 1.61 -39.19 -32.49
N ALA A 132 1.16 -39.62 -31.32
CA ALA A 132 0.21 -40.72 -31.19
C ALA A 132 -0.54 -40.63 -29.86
N THR A 133 -1.86 -40.55 -29.97
CA THR A 133 -2.90 -40.63 -28.93
C THR A 133 -2.94 -39.52 -27.88
N GLY A 134 -4.04 -38.76 -27.92
CA GLY A 134 -4.38 -37.73 -26.95
C GLY A 134 -4.61 -38.28 -25.54
N THR A 135 -4.59 -37.35 -24.59
CA THR A 135 -4.69 -37.48 -23.12
C THR A 135 -3.36 -37.74 -22.39
N ALA A 136 -2.87 -36.74 -21.65
CA ALA A 136 -2.49 -36.85 -20.23
C ALA A 136 -1.78 -35.59 -19.73
N HIS A 137 -2.29 -35.08 -18.61
CA HIS A 137 -1.60 -34.24 -17.65
C HIS A 137 -0.54 -35.07 -16.88
N LEU A 138 0.50 -34.38 -16.37
CA LEU A 138 1.51 -34.80 -15.38
C LEU A 138 2.54 -35.89 -15.79
N SER A 139 3.79 -35.48 -16.00
CA SER A 139 4.95 -35.90 -15.18
C SER A 139 6.26 -35.32 -15.74
N LEU A 140 6.73 -34.19 -15.19
CA LEU A 140 8.10 -33.73 -15.44
C LEU A 140 8.77 -33.21 -14.15
N THR A 141 8.51 -33.91 -13.04
CA THR A 141 9.18 -33.67 -11.75
C THR A 141 10.23 -34.74 -11.41
N GLY A 142 10.49 -35.70 -12.30
CA GLY A 142 11.33 -36.88 -12.00
C GLY A 142 12.77 -36.90 -12.52
N LYS A 143 13.22 -35.95 -13.36
CA LYS A 143 14.56 -36.07 -14.00
C LYS A 143 15.52 -34.89 -13.84
N LEU A 144 15.13 -33.83 -13.12
CA LEU A 144 16.04 -32.70 -12.82
C LEU A 144 16.88 -32.91 -11.55
N ALA A 145 16.62 -33.97 -10.77
CA ALA A 145 17.38 -34.26 -9.56
C ALA A 145 18.73 -34.99 -9.80
N ALA A 146 19.06 -35.39 -11.03
CA ALA A 146 20.27 -36.16 -11.32
C ALA A 146 21.44 -35.35 -11.91
N ALA A 147 21.27 -34.05 -12.21
CA ALA A 147 22.30 -33.23 -12.86
C ALA A 147 23.00 -32.22 -11.94
N VAL A 148 22.75 -32.26 -10.62
CA VAL A 148 23.35 -31.34 -9.62
C VAL A 148 24.32 -32.06 -8.68
N ALA A 149 24.80 -33.25 -9.05
CA ALA A 149 25.73 -34.04 -8.22
C ALA A 149 27.12 -34.25 -8.85
N ALA A 150 27.51 -33.46 -9.85
CA ALA A 150 28.88 -33.50 -10.35
C ALA A 150 29.37 -32.12 -10.82
N HIS A 151 30.42 -31.63 -10.16
CA HIS A 151 31.26 -30.45 -10.45
C HIS A 151 30.86 -29.12 -9.76
N PRO A 152 31.42 -28.84 -8.56
CA PRO A 152 31.60 -27.47 -8.11
C PRO A 152 32.85 -26.86 -8.77
N ILE A 153 32.86 -25.53 -8.91
CA ILE A 153 34.00 -24.66 -9.27
C ILE A 153 34.26 -24.49 -10.78
N ALA A 154 33.71 -23.42 -11.37
CA ALA A 154 34.43 -22.46 -12.23
C ALA A 154 33.53 -21.29 -12.68
N SER A 155 33.81 -20.11 -12.12
CA SER A 155 33.94 -18.82 -12.85
C SER A 155 32.71 -18.15 -13.51
N LEU A 156 32.29 -17.04 -12.89
CA LEU A 156 32.23 -15.67 -13.43
C LEU A 156 32.03 -15.45 -14.96
N VAL A 157 30.99 -14.64 -15.24
CA VAL A 157 30.73 -13.84 -16.46
C VAL A 157 30.33 -14.61 -17.72
N ALA A 158 29.02 -14.84 -17.90
CA ALA A 158 28.26 -14.67 -19.15
C ALA A 158 26.82 -15.15 -18.94
N GLY A 159 25.84 -14.37 -19.39
CA GLY A 159 24.42 -14.70 -19.28
C GLY A 159 24.08 -16.01 -20.01
N THR A 160 23.56 -16.98 -19.26
CA THR A 160 23.00 -18.22 -19.79
C THR A 160 21.52 -18.00 -20.14
N VAL A 161 21.21 -18.02 -21.43
CA VAL A 161 19.84 -18.05 -21.95
C VAL A 161 19.38 -19.51 -22.01
N ILE A 162 18.36 -19.87 -21.21
CA ILE A 162 17.68 -21.17 -21.28
C ILE A 162 16.44 -21.00 -22.16
N VAL A 163 16.39 -21.73 -23.28
CA VAL A 163 15.22 -21.82 -24.18
C VAL A 163 14.46 -23.11 -23.87
N ALA A 164 13.14 -23.03 -23.72
CA ALA A 164 12.25 -24.20 -23.73
C ALA A 164 11.05 -23.91 -24.65
N GLY A 165 10.88 -24.75 -25.68
CA GLY A 165 9.87 -24.59 -26.72
C GLY A 165 8.54 -25.27 -26.41
N VAL A 166 7.45 -24.70 -26.93
CA VAL A 166 6.15 -25.36 -27.08
C VAL A 166 5.66 -25.12 -28.50
N VAL A 167 5.23 -26.20 -29.16
CA VAL A 167 4.58 -26.17 -30.48
C VAL A 167 3.12 -25.77 -30.27
N ILE A 168 2.68 -24.68 -30.90
CA ILE A 168 1.27 -24.28 -30.94
C ILE A 168 0.70 -24.69 -32.30
N THR A 169 -0.17 -25.69 -32.32
CA THR A 169 -1.13 -25.88 -33.40
C THR A 169 -2.31 -24.93 -33.20
N PRO A 170 -2.88 -24.33 -34.26
CA PRO A 170 -4.00 -23.41 -34.11
C PRO A 170 -5.26 -24.19 -33.68
N ILE A 171 -5.76 -23.89 -32.48
CA ILE A 171 -7.09 -24.34 -32.03
C ILE A 171 -8.10 -23.38 -32.67
N ALA A 172 -8.97 -23.91 -33.52
CA ALA A 172 -10.13 -23.17 -34.01
C ALA A 172 -11.06 -22.85 -32.84
N VAL A 173 -11.17 -21.57 -32.49
CA VAL A 173 -12.12 -21.11 -31.46
C VAL A 173 -13.50 -21.07 -32.11
N SER A 174 -14.38 -21.98 -31.69
CA SER A 174 -15.79 -21.91 -32.04
C SER A 174 -16.45 -20.73 -31.32
N THR A 175 -17.10 -19.86 -32.09
CA THR A 175 -18.00 -18.82 -31.61
C THR A 175 -19.19 -19.45 -30.87
N PRO A 176 -19.48 -19.07 -29.60
CA PRO A 176 -20.70 -19.51 -28.93
C PRO A 176 -21.93 -18.80 -29.53
N PRO A 177 -23.11 -19.45 -29.54
CA PRO A 177 -24.33 -18.84 -30.06
C PRO A 177 -24.82 -17.71 -29.13
N ALA A 178 -25.43 -16.70 -29.74
CA ALA A 178 -25.97 -15.52 -29.08
C ALA A 178 -26.98 -15.88 -27.98
N ALA A 179 -26.77 -15.34 -26.78
CA ALA A 179 -27.74 -15.39 -25.69
C ALA A 179 -28.98 -14.52 -26.02
N PRO A 180 -30.20 -14.92 -25.63
CA PRO A 180 -31.39 -14.12 -25.88
C PRO A 180 -31.38 -12.82 -25.06
N ALA A 181 -31.95 -11.77 -25.65
CA ALA A 181 -32.02 -10.43 -25.07
C ALA A 181 -32.73 -10.41 -23.70
N PRO A 182 -32.28 -9.60 -22.73
CA PRO A 182 -32.96 -9.48 -21.45
C PRO A 182 -34.31 -8.76 -21.64
N THR A 183 -35.37 -9.42 -21.20
CA THR A 183 -36.72 -8.86 -21.08
C THR A 183 -36.67 -7.64 -20.15
N ARG A 184 -37.11 -6.47 -20.63
CA ARG A 184 -37.29 -5.26 -19.81
C ARG A 184 -38.28 -5.56 -18.68
N VAL A 185 -37.79 -5.68 -17.45
CA VAL A 185 -38.62 -5.49 -16.26
C VAL A 185 -38.82 -3.98 -16.11
N ALA A 186 -40.08 -3.53 -16.17
CA ALA A 186 -40.45 -2.14 -15.93
C ALA A 186 -40.12 -1.77 -14.47
N VAL A 187 -39.21 -0.82 -14.29
CA VAL A 187 -38.94 -0.18 -13.00
C VAL A 187 -40.08 0.82 -12.73
N PRO A 188 -40.83 0.73 -11.62
CA PRO A 188 -41.82 1.74 -11.27
C PRO A 188 -41.14 3.07 -10.91
N PRO A 189 -41.77 4.23 -11.18
CA PRO A 189 -41.15 5.54 -10.97
C PRO A 189 -40.91 5.82 -9.48
N PRO A 190 -39.87 6.61 -9.14
CA PRO A 190 -39.59 6.98 -7.76
C PRO A 190 -40.73 7.85 -7.19
N THR A 191 -41.19 7.49 -5.99
CA THR A 191 -42.16 8.25 -5.20
C THR A 191 -41.51 9.58 -4.76
N PRO A 192 -42.22 10.72 -4.84
CA PRO A 192 -41.65 12.02 -4.46
C PRO A 192 -41.41 12.10 -2.94
N PRO A 193 -40.38 12.86 -2.50
CA PRO A 193 -40.09 13.03 -1.09
C PRO A 193 -41.19 13.81 -0.38
N ARG A 194 -41.59 13.30 0.78
CA ARG A 194 -42.52 13.93 1.73
C ARG A 194 -41.90 15.25 2.26
N PRO A 195 -42.65 16.36 2.31
CA PRO A 195 -42.15 17.63 2.84
C PRO A 195 -41.92 17.55 4.36
N PRO A 196 -40.94 18.31 4.90
CA PRO A 196 -40.73 18.40 6.34
C PRO A 196 -41.88 19.14 7.01
N ALA A 197 -42.33 18.62 8.15
CA ALA A 197 -43.32 19.26 8.99
C ALA A 197 -42.74 20.53 9.63
N THR A 198 -43.44 21.63 9.41
CA THR A 198 -43.28 22.91 10.09
C THR A 198 -43.92 22.86 11.49
N ALA A 199 -43.47 23.78 12.35
CA ALA A 199 -43.92 24.15 13.70
C ALA A 199 -43.10 23.52 14.84
N GLY A 200 -42.61 24.27 15.84
CA GLY A 200 -43.01 25.60 16.27
C GLY A 200 -41.90 26.38 16.97
N SER A 201 -42.05 27.69 16.88
CA SER A 201 -41.28 28.70 17.59
C SER A 201 -41.56 28.66 19.09
N THR A 202 -40.52 28.83 19.89
CA THR A 202 -40.66 29.57 21.16
C THR A 202 -39.55 30.61 21.26
N THR A 203 -39.99 31.86 21.28
CA THR A 203 -39.22 33.07 21.54
C THR A 203 -38.93 33.21 23.04
N LYS A 204 -37.69 33.55 23.44
CA LYS A 204 -37.47 34.59 24.48
C LYS A 204 -36.02 35.11 24.55
N ALA A 205 -35.89 36.40 24.21
CA ALA A 205 -35.13 37.48 24.84
C ALA A 205 -33.61 37.37 25.17
N ALA A 206 -32.81 38.03 24.32
CA ALA A 206 -31.88 39.14 24.60
C ALA A 206 -31.17 39.31 25.96
N ALA A 207 -29.82 39.21 25.91
CA ALA A 207 -28.78 40.21 26.31
C ALA A 207 -28.65 40.66 27.81
N PRO A 208 -27.44 41.07 28.29
CA PRO A 208 -26.37 41.73 27.53
C PRO A 208 -24.92 41.29 27.79
N ALA A 209 -24.05 41.85 26.94
CA ALA A 209 -22.61 41.72 26.90
C ALA A 209 -21.88 42.47 28.03
N THR A 210 -20.74 41.93 28.46
CA THR A 210 -19.69 42.66 29.16
C THR A 210 -18.35 42.44 28.45
N ARG A 211 -17.68 43.55 28.16
CA ARG A 211 -16.33 43.65 27.61
C ARG A 211 -15.26 43.45 28.70
N GLY A 212 -14.13 42.89 28.31
CA GLY A 212 -12.83 42.94 29.01
C GLY A 212 -11.81 42.13 28.19
N SER A 213 -11.17 42.73 27.19
CA SER A 213 -9.82 43.32 27.20
C SER A 213 -8.68 42.38 27.64
N THR A 214 -7.87 42.00 26.64
CA THR A 214 -6.39 41.85 26.65
C THR A 214 -5.73 40.97 27.71
N ALA A 215 -5.20 39.82 27.26
CA ALA A 215 -3.80 39.46 27.44
C ALA A 215 -3.41 38.35 26.45
N ALA A 216 -2.52 38.67 25.51
CA ALA A 216 -1.80 37.68 24.72
C ALA A 216 -0.77 37.03 25.65
N SER A 217 -1.02 35.78 26.04
CA SER A 217 -0.06 34.97 26.78
C SER A 217 0.64 34.03 25.81
N THR A 218 1.90 34.34 25.50
CA THR A 218 2.85 33.40 24.90
C THR A 218 2.95 32.16 25.80
N PRO A 219 2.82 30.92 25.29
CA PRO A 219 3.07 29.75 26.13
C PRO A 219 4.58 29.56 26.29
N GLY A 220 5.09 29.84 27.50
CA GLY A 220 6.36 29.28 27.97
C GLY A 220 6.24 27.77 28.22
N PRO A 221 7.36 27.05 28.35
CA PRO A 221 7.36 25.60 28.46
C PRO A 221 6.57 25.12 29.69
N SER A 222 5.62 24.21 29.44
CA SER A 222 4.72 23.61 30.42
C SER A 222 5.51 22.70 31.39
N PRO A 223 5.14 22.62 32.69
CA PRO A 223 5.83 21.79 33.67
C PRO A 223 5.56 20.30 33.42
N SER A 224 6.61 19.51 33.62
CA SER A 224 6.65 18.07 33.40
C SER A 224 5.59 17.29 34.17
N GLY A 225 4.90 16.39 33.46
CA GLY A 225 3.95 15.42 34.04
C GLY A 225 2.48 15.64 33.71
N THR A 226 2.15 16.64 32.88
CA THR A 226 0.77 16.85 32.38
C THR A 226 0.57 16.10 31.07
N MET A 227 -0.62 15.56 30.78
CA MET A 227 -0.93 14.99 29.45
C MET A 227 -0.61 16.01 28.33
N PRO A 228 -0.22 15.56 27.12
CA PRO A 228 -0.05 16.46 25.99
C PRO A 228 -1.31 17.32 25.80
N VAL A 229 -1.13 18.62 25.57
CA VAL A 229 -2.24 19.55 25.43
C VAL A 229 -3.18 19.09 24.31
N ILE A 230 -4.43 18.79 24.69
CA ILE A 230 -5.49 18.38 23.79
C ILE A 230 -5.75 19.47 22.74
N GLY A 231 -6.08 19.05 21.52
CA GLY A 231 -6.44 19.91 20.40
C GLY A 231 -5.23 20.48 19.64
N ARG A 232 -4.02 20.31 20.17
CA ARG A 232 -2.76 20.68 19.49
C ARG A 232 -2.25 19.56 18.58
N THR A 233 -1.35 19.95 17.70
CA THR A 233 -0.64 19.05 16.77
C THR A 233 0.73 18.73 17.32
N TRP A 234 1.10 17.45 17.24
CA TRP A 234 2.33 16.93 17.80
C TRP A 234 3.04 16.03 16.80
N THR A 235 4.36 15.97 16.87
CA THR A 235 5.13 14.82 16.40
C THR A 235 5.39 13.88 17.58
N LEU A 236 5.41 12.58 17.31
CA LEU A 236 5.60 11.53 18.31
C LEU A 236 6.88 10.78 17.96
N THR A 237 7.96 11.03 18.70
CA THR A 237 9.28 10.43 18.47
C THR A 237 9.46 9.19 19.33
N ALA A 238 9.82 8.05 18.73
CA ALA A 238 10.19 6.86 19.48
C ALA A 238 11.57 7.06 20.14
N GLU A 239 11.66 6.89 21.46
CA GLU A 239 12.88 7.22 22.22
C GLU A 239 14.08 6.33 21.83
N HIS A 240 13.87 5.10 21.38
CA HIS A 240 14.97 4.19 21.03
C HIS A 240 15.67 4.54 19.71
N SER A 241 14.96 5.16 18.77
CA SER A 241 15.46 5.38 17.40
C SER A 241 15.53 6.85 16.99
N GLY A 242 14.85 7.75 17.72
CA GLY A 242 14.71 9.16 17.34
C GLY A 242 13.80 9.38 16.11
N LYS A 243 13.03 8.36 15.69
CA LYS A 243 12.17 8.42 14.50
C LYS A 243 10.72 8.68 14.86
N LEU A 244 9.98 9.27 13.94
CA LEU A 244 8.60 9.69 14.15
C LEU A 244 7.59 8.60 13.82
N MET A 245 6.48 8.59 14.56
CA MET A 245 5.25 7.88 14.18
C MET A 245 4.74 8.47 12.86
N ASP A 246 4.75 7.66 11.80
CA ASP A 246 4.51 8.06 10.42
C ASP A 246 3.45 7.16 9.78
N VAL A 247 2.50 7.75 9.06
CA VAL A 247 1.61 6.98 8.19
C VAL A 247 2.32 6.69 6.87
N GLU A 248 2.52 5.39 6.57
CA GLU A 248 3.33 4.90 5.45
C GLU A 248 3.01 5.64 4.14
N ALA A 249 4.05 6.22 3.54
CA ALA A 249 4.02 6.84 2.22
C ALA A 249 3.01 7.98 2.05
N TYR A 250 2.69 8.72 3.12
CA TYR A 250 1.71 9.82 3.09
C TYR A 250 0.33 9.36 2.57
N SER A 251 0.00 8.08 2.72
CA SER A 251 -1.24 7.53 2.18
C SER A 251 -2.47 8.09 2.90
N ASP A 252 -3.56 8.32 2.17
CA ASP A 252 -4.89 8.63 2.70
C ASP A 252 -5.81 7.39 2.67
N THR A 253 -5.27 6.20 2.39
CA THR A 253 -6.06 4.97 2.28
C THR A 253 -6.28 4.35 3.66
N ASP A 254 -7.49 3.89 3.92
CA ASP A 254 -7.77 3.10 5.13
C ASP A 254 -6.86 1.89 5.22
N ARG A 255 -6.53 1.49 6.44
CA ARG A 255 -5.67 0.33 6.72
C ARG A 255 -4.23 0.48 6.23
N THR A 256 -3.80 1.72 5.95
CA THR A 256 -2.38 1.98 5.71
C THR A 256 -1.64 1.80 7.04
N PRO A 257 -0.54 1.01 7.08
CA PRO A 257 0.26 0.84 8.27
C PRO A 257 0.80 2.15 8.83
N VAL A 258 0.91 2.21 10.15
CA VAL A 258 1.73 3.21 10.83
C VAL A 258 3.11 2.60 11.07
N ILE A 259 4.14 3.34 10.73
CA ILE A 259 5.56 2.95 10.75
C ILE A 259 6.36 3.98 11.54
N GLN A 260 7.61 3.67 11.86
CA GLN A 260 8.59 4.68 12.22
C GLN A 260 9.29 5.18 10.95
N TRP A 261 9.57 6.48 10.87
CA TRP A 261 10.33 7.07 9.78
C TRP A 261 11.17 8.27 10.25
N PRO A 262 12.33 8.55 9.65
CA PRO A 262 13.08 9.78 9.92
C PRO A 262 12.20 11.02 9.74
N GLU A 263 12.48 12.08 10.50
CA GLU A 263 11.74 13.32 10.37
C GLU A 263 11.89 13.91 8.96
N THR A 264 10.76 14.20 8.33
CA THR A 264 10.68 14.81 7.00
C THR A 264 10.00 16.18 7.01
N GLY A 265 9.36 16.55 8.13
CA GLY A 265 8.51 17.73 8.25
C GLY A 265 7.13 17.59 7.59
N ALA A 266 6.80 16.42 7.02
CA ALA A 266 5.54 16.18 6.35
C ALA A 266 4.36 15.93 7.32
N ASP A 267 3.14 16.29 6.91
CA ASP A 267 1.95 16.21 7.77
C ASP A 267 1.51 14.77 8.12
N ASN A 268 2.03 13.73 7.44
CA ASN A 268 1.78 12.32 7.80
C ASN A 268 2.57 11.87 9.04
N GLN A 269 3.46 12.73 9.56
CA GLN A 269 4.20 12.55 10.81
C GLN A 269 3.62 13.41 11.96
N ARG A 270 2.52 14.12 11.67
CA ARG A 270 1.88 15.04 12.60
C ARG A 270 0.53 14.48 13.02
N TRP A 271 0.28 14.52 14.32
CA TRP A 271 -0.89 13.92 14.94
C TRP A 271 -1.58 14.96 15.82
N GLN A 272 -2.87 15.17 15.57
CA GLN A 272 -3.72 15.92 16.46
C GLN A 272 -4.19 14.98 17.59
N VAL A 273 -3.93 15.38 18.84
CA VAL A 273 -4.43 14.66 20.02
C VAL A 273 -5.81 15.23 20.33
N ILE A 274 -6.86 14.42 20.18
CA ILE A 274 -8.25 14.84 20.36
C ILE A 274 -8.81 14.15 21.59
N ASP A 275 -9.44 14.90 22.49
CA ASP A 275 -10.14 14.33 23.64
C ASP A 275 -11.31 13.47 23.18
N ALA A 276 -11.41 12.28 23.76
CA ALA A 276 -12.45 11.32 23.47
C ALA A 276 -13.33 11.01 24.70
N GLY A 277 -13.11 11.72 25.82
CA GLY A 277 -13.81 11.54 27.09
C GLY A 277 -13.12 10.52 28.00
N ASP A 278 -13.45 10.56 29.29
CA ASP A 278 -12.99 9.61 30.33
C ASP A 278 -11.46 9.46 30.43
N GLY A 279 -10.72 10.53 30.14
CA GLY A 279 -9.25 10.52 30.13
C GLY A 279 -8.63 9.77 28.94
N THR A 280 -9.44 9.45 27.92
CA THR A 280 -9.00 8.81 26.68
C THR A 280 -8.88 9.82 25.55
N VAL A 281 -8.02 9.52 24.58
CA VAL A 281 -7.77 10.35 23.41
C VAL A 281 -7.83 9.54 22.13
N VAL A 282 -8.03 10.26 21.04
CA VAL A 282 -7.88 9.76 19.68
C VAL A 282 -6.72 10.52 19.03
N LEU A 283 -5.82 9.79 18.37
CA LEU A 283 -4.72 10.36 17.60
C LEU A 283 -5.13 10.46 16.13
N LYS A 284 -5.35 11.67 15.63
CA LYS A 284 -5.76 11.90 14.23
C LYS A 284 -4.58 12.41 13.41
N ALA A 285 -4.19 11.67 12.38
CA ALA A 285 -3.16 12.10 11.43
C ALA A 285 -3.61 13.38 10.71
N VAL A 286 -2.75 14.39 10.68
CA VAL A 286 -3.08 15.71 10.12
C VAL A 286 -3.32 15.63 8.62
N HIS A 287 -2.50 14.89 7.88
CA HIS A 287 -2.59 14.83 6.41
C HIS A 287 -3.87 14.17 5.88
N SER A 288 -4.36 13.13 6.55
CA SER A 288 -5.49 12.33 6.07
C SER A 288 -6.79 12.58 6.84
N GLY A 289 -6.71 13.19 8.02
CA GLY A 289 -7.83 13.31 8.95
C GLY A 289 -8.30 11.97 9.53
N LYS A 290 -7.48 10.90 9.41
CA LYS A 290 -7.79 9.55 9.89
C LYS A 290 -7.15 9.26 11.22
N CYS A 291 -7.72 8.30 11.93
CA CYS A 291 -7.35 8.00 13.31
C CYS A 291 -6.38 6.82 13.37
N LEU A 292 -5.46 6.86 14.33
CA LEU A 292 -4.68 5.70 14.73
C LEU A 292 -5.63 4.59 15.18
N ASP A 293 -5.40 3.38 14.67
CA ASP A 293 -6.34 2.27 14.76
C ASP A 293 -5.57 0.97 14.98
N VAL A 294 -5.96 0.20 15.99
CA VAL A 294 -5.48 -1.19 16.15
C VAL A 294 -6.23 -2.07 15.15
N ALA A 295 -5.47 -2.71 14.27
CA ALA A 295 -6.04 -3.42 13.13
C ALA A 295 -6.99 -4.55 13.54
N ALA A 296 -8.11 -4.63 12.82
CA ALA A 296 -9.17 -5.62 13.02
C ALA A 296 -9.74 -5.65 14.45
N ARG A 297 -9.58 -4.58 15.24
CA ARG A 297 -9.96 -4.55 16.66
C ARG A 297 -9.35 -5.71 17.46
N SER A 298 -8.12 -6.10 17.10
CA SER A 298 -7.44 -7.21 17.77
C SER A 298 -7.03 -6.81 19.19
N THR A 299 -7.12 -7.74 20.13
CA THR A 299 -6.57 -7.63 21.49
C THR A 299 -5.23 -8.36 21.63
N THR A 300 -4.71 -8.94 20.55
CA THR A 300 -3.50 -9.75 20.55
C THR A 300 -2.24 -8.88 20.42
N ALA A 301 -1.21 -9.20 21.21
CA ALA A 301 0.11 -8.60 21.05
C ALA A 301 0.68 -8.91 19.65
N GLY A 302 1.25 -7.88 19.02
CA GLY A 302 1.75 -7.94 17.65
C GLY A 302 0.74 -7.49 16.59
N ALA A 303 -0.51 -7.19 16.96
CA ALA A 303 -1.43 -6.56 16.01
C ALA A 303 -0.87 -5.20 15.59
N TYR A 304 -0.82 -4.96 14.28
CA TYR A 304 -0.24 -3.74 13.71
C TYR A 304 -1.17 -2.54 13.93
N LEU A 305 -0.56 -1.38 14.07
CA LEU A 305 -1.26 -0.10 14.01
C LEU A 305 -1.41 0.33 12.55
N GLN A 306 -2.54 0.92 12.26
CA GLN A 306 -2.88 1.46 10.95
C GLN A 306 -3.60 2.80 11.12
N GLN A 307 -3.73 3.56 10.06
CA GLN A 307 -4.76 4.60 10.02
C GLN A 307 -6.08 3.99 9.54
N TYR A 308 -7.19 4.48 10.08
CA TYR A 308 -8.52 4.14 9.61
C TYR A 308 -9.46 5.32 9.76
N ARG A 309 -10.58 5.34 9.02
CA ARG A 309 -11.64 6.34 9.23
C ARG A 309 -11.96 6.43 10.73
N CYS A 310 -12.02 7.65 11.24
CA CYS A 310 -12.38 7.88 12.63
C CYS A 310 -13.81 7.42 12.87
N ASN A 311 -14.00 6.44 13.74
CA ASN A 311 -15.30 5.86 14.08
C ASN A 311 -15.56 5.83 15.59
N ASN A 312 -14.61 6.32 16.40
CA ASN A 312 -14.73 6.42 17.85
C ASN A 312 -14.86 5.08 18.59
N ASP A 313 -14.55 3.97 17.90
CA ASP A 313 -14.52 2.62 18.47
C ASP A 313 -13.31 2.47 19.42
N ASP A 314 -13.39 1.54 20.37
CA ASP A 314 -12.35 1.32 21.40
C ASP A 314 -10.94 1.05 20.83
N ASN A 315 -10.83 0.48 19.62
CA ASN A 315 -9.56 0.22 18.96
C ASN A 315 -8.88 1.48 18.40
N GLN A 316 -9.54 2.65 18.48
CA GLN A 316 -9.00 3.96 18.13
C GLN A 316 -8.83 4.88 19.35
N ARG A 317 -9.14 4.38 20.54
CA ARG A 317 -9.05 5.11 21.80
C ARG A 317 -7.79 4.70 22.55
N PHE A 318 -7.06 5.68 23.04
CA PHE A 318 -5.79 5.48 23.73
C PHE A 318 -5.73 6.28 25.02
N THR A 319 -4.94 5.80 25.98
CA THR A 319 -4.51 6.59 27.15
C THR A 319 -3.06 6.98 26.97
N ILE A 320 -2.70 8.19 27.42
CA ILE A 320 -1.34 8.72 27.36
C ILE A 320 -0.88 8.95 28.80
N THR A 321 0.12 8.20 29.26
CA THR A 321 0.63 8.26 30.64
C THR A 321 2.09 8.74 30.62
N PRO A 322 2.48 9.74 31.42
CA PRO A 322 3.87 10.20 31.47
C PRO A 322 4.79 9.08 31.98
N VAL A 323 5.98 8.98 31.39
CA VAL A 323 7.07 8.14 31.92
C VAL A 323 7.78 8.96 33.00
N PRO A 324 7.87 8.47 34.25
CA PRO A 324 8.64 9.15 35.28
C PRO A 324 10.11 9.24 34.87
N LEU A 325 10.67 10.45 34.82
CA LEU A 325 12.09 10.64 34.57
C LEU A 325 12.90 9.96 35.69
N ALA A 326 13.93 9.20 35.32
CA ALA A 326 14.88 8.68 36.30
C ALA A 326 15.65 9.86 36.92
N THR A 327 15.58 9.99 38.24
CA THR A 327 16.36 10.96 39.01
C THR A 327 17.81 10.47 39.16
N PRO A 328 18.86 11.28 38.93
CA PRO A 328 18.87 12.68 38.50
C PRO A 328 18.79 12.82 36.97
N ALA A 329 18.05 13.84 36.52
CA ALA A 329 17.86 14.12 35.09
C ALA A 329 19.22 14.38 34.40
N PRO A 330 19.57 13.66 33.32
CA PRO A 330 20.61 14.14 32.42
C PRO A 330 20.18 15.51 31.87
N THR A 331 21.17 16.39 31.69
CA THR A 331 21.05 17.77 31.17
C THR A 331 19.88 17.92 30.17
N PRO A 332 19.00 18.93 30.34
CA PRO A 332 17.75 19.04 29.59
C PRO A 332 18.03 19.47 28.15
N THR A 333 18.51 18.54 27.32
CA THR A 333 18.74 18.77 25.90
C THR A 333 17.50 18.40 25.07
N ALA A 334 16.57 17.61 25.61
CA ALA A 334 15.38 17.18 24.89
C ALA A 334 14.14 17.94 25.37
N THR A 335 13.71 18.92 24.58
CA THR A 335 12.43 19.62 24.73
C THR A 335 11.30 18.64 24.41
N GLY A 336 10.48 18.27 25.39
CA GLY A 336 9.30 17.41 25.22
C GLY A 336 9.20 16.33 26.29
N ASP A 337 8.01 16.16 26.87
CA ASP A 337 7.74 15.11 27.85
C ASP A 337 7.64 13.73 27.15
N VAL A 338 8.05 12.67 27.85
CA VAL A 338 8.04 11.28 27.35
C VAL A 338 6.84 10.54 27.92
N TYR A 339 6.12 9.80 27.08
CA TYR A 339 4.88 9.13 27.45
C TYR A 339 4.81 7.69 26.94
N ILE A 340 3.98 6.89 27.60
CA ILE A 340 3.48 5.61 27.10
C ILE A 340 2.08 5.82 26.54
N ILE A 341 1.82 5.26 25.36
CA ILE A 341 0.49 5.26 24.73
C ILE A 341 -0.08 3.85 24.84
N LYS A 342 -1.25 3.68 25.45
CA LYS A 342 -1.91 2.37 25.60
C LYS A 342 -3.26 2.34 24.92
N SER A 343 -3.54 1.28 24.18
CA SER A 343 -4.86 0.99 23.61
C SER A 343 -5.87 0.79 24.73
N VAL A 344 -7.02 1.46 24.66
CA VAL A 344 -8.13 1.26 25.61
C VAL A 344 -8.75 -0.12 25.42
N LEU A 345 -8.84 -0.60 24.17
CA LEU A 345 -9.42 -1.92 23.87
C LEU A 345 -8.65 -3.09 24.51
N SER A 346 -7.32 -3.05 24.52
CA SER A 346 -6.48 -4.20 24.89
C SER A 346 -5.61 -3.97 26.12
N GLY A 347 -5.41 -2.72 26.55
CA GLY A 347 -4.43 -2.35 27.57
C GLY A 347 -2.97 -2.46 27.12
N LEU A 348 -2.72 -2.80 25.85
CA LEU A 348 -1.38 -2.97 25.29
C LEU A 348 -0.79 -1.64 24.82
N CYS A 349 0.53 -1.55 24.85
CA CYS A 349 1.31 -0.36 24.53
C CYS A 349 1.56 -0.24 23.03
N VAL A 350 1.52 0.98 22.49
CA VAL A 350 1.99 1.28 21.13
C VAL A 350 3.51 1.13 21.10
N ASP A 351 4.01 0.25 20.24
CA ASP A 351 5.36 -0.29 20.25
C ASP A 351 5.94 -0.28 18.83
N VAL A 352 7.22 0.09 18.67
CA VAL A 352 7.96 -0.16 17.43
C VAL A 352 8.47 -1.60 17.43
N PHE A 353 7.96 -2.40 16.49
CA PHE A 353 8.12 -3.85 16.50
C PHE A 353 9.58 -4.30 16.64
N GLY A 354 9.83 -5.14 17.65
CA GLY A 354 11.13 -5.76 17.88
C GLY A 354 12.22 -4.79 18.29
N ASN A 355 11.87 -3.58 18.76
CA ASN A 355 12.84 -2.52 19.09
C ASN A 355 13.78 -2.20 17.91
N ALA A 356 13.35 -2.47 16.69
CA ALA A 356 14.17 -2.26 15.51
C ALA A 356 14.30 -0.76 15.25
N ALA A 357 15.47 -0.31 14.81
CA ALA A 357 15.72 1.07 14.40
C ALA A 357 15.64 1.25 12.88
N THR A 358 15.24 0.23 12.12
CA THR A 358 15.17 0.31 10.65
C THR A 358 13.97 1.14 10.18
N ASP A 359 14.19 1.95 9.15
CA ASP A 359 13.15 2.78 8.54
C ASP A 359 11.99 1.92 8.01
N GLY A 360 10.76 2.36 8.24
CA GLY A 360 9.59 1.61 7.81
C GLY A 360 9.23 0.42 8.70
N THR A 361 9.92 0.23 9.84
CA THR A 361 9.46 -0.73 10.85
C THR A 361 8.05 -0.34 11.30
N ARG A 362 7.15 -1.32 11.30
CA ARG A 362 5.75 -1.11 11.69
C ARG A 362 5.62 -0.88 13.18
N LEU A 363 4.64 -0.06 13.53
CA LEU A 363 4.14 0.01 14.89
C LEU A 363 3.14 -1.12 15.12
N VAL A 364 3.20 -1.71 16.30
CA VAL A 364 2.28 -2.75 16.78
C VAL A 364 1.78 -2.38 18.16
N GLN A 365 0.72 -3.05 18.62
CA GLN A 365 0.45 -3.09 20.06
C GLN A 365 1.24 -4.25 20.67
N TRP A 366 1.85 -4.04 21.83
CA TRP A 366 2.61 -5.07 22.52
C TRP A 366 2.42 -4.98 24.04
N THR A 367 2.76 -6.05 24.75
CA THR A 367 2.79 -6.03 26.22
C THR A 367 3.66 -4.87 26.69
N CYS A 368 3.11 -4.06 27.60
CA CYS A 368 3.82 -2.93 28.17
C CYS A 368 5.00 -3.43 29.01
N GLN A 369 6.22 -3.19 28.54
CA GLN A 369 7.47 -3.62 29.16
C GLN A 369 8.32 -2.44 29.64
N GLY A 370 7.92 -1.20 29.31
CA GLY A 370 8.66 0.00 29.70
C GLY A 370 9.95 0.21 28.92
N THR A 371 10.18 -0.56 27.85
CA THR A 371 11.30 -0.42 26.93
C THR A 371 11.18 0.87 26.11
N THR A 372 12.32 1.40 25.64
CA THR A 372 12.37 2.70 24.95
C THR A 372 11.63 2.72 23.61
N ASN A 373 11.39 1.58 22.96
CA ASN A 373 10.55 1.49 21.77
C ASN A 373 9.03 1.59 22.03
N GLN A 374 8.64 1.69 23.30
CA GLN A 374 7.26 1.96 23.74
C GLN A 374 7.10 3.38 24.31
N GLN A 375 8.20 4.14 24.37
CA GLN A 375 8.26 5.48 24.91
C GLN A 375 8.25 6.48 23.76
N TRP A 376 7.30 7.42 23.83
CA TRP A 376 7.04 8.40 22.80
C TRP A 376 7.23 9.79 23.36
N ARG A 377 8.18 10.53 22.80
CA ARG A 377 8.36 11.96 23.10
C ARG A 377 7.44 12.78 22.24
N PHE A 378 6.65 13.64 22.88
CA PHE A 378 5.71 14.52 22.21
C PHE A 378 6.37 15.89 22.03
N THR A 379 6.52 16.31 20.77
CA THR A 379 7.02 17.66 20.43
C THR A 379 5.90 18.41 19.73
N GLN A 380 5.51 19.57 20.26
CA GLN A 380 4.46 20.38 19.65
C GLN A 380 4.98 21.01 18.35
N VAL A 381 4.15 20.97 17.31
CA VAL A 381 4.44 21.58 15.99
C VAL A 381 3.90 23.00 15.89
#